data_AF-A0A6G7ZCL3-F1
#
_entry.id   AF-A0A6G7ZCL3-F1
#
_cell.length_a   1.000
_cell.length_b   1.000
_cell.length_c   1.000
_cell.angle_alpha   90.00
_cell.angle_beta   90.00
_cell.angle_gamma   90.00
#
_symmetry.space_group_name_H-M   'P 1'
#
loop_
_entity.id
_entity.type
_entity.pdbx_description
1 polymer ?
#
loop_
_entity_poly.entity_id
_entity_poly.type
_entity_poly.pdbx_seq_one_letter_code
_entity_poly.pdbx_strand_id
1 'polypeptide(L)'
;MNKKLKRLFVVGGVIVLLIVMNMILNRTVNTTLESLNQTTQDVLLDFERLKQSEKADPIWDGYNLSSAPIIFVDKDSWFNNAYTFNMDELEGLNTIGSTLITNTESSVYRFASTNPATWFLNLPFGNFPSMNQHYHVGSYHDVYYTKYSNQDIKQAFDQPESYPTSFFMHEYAHYSIQRNWPDAADFLQPLSVEGQALALLQYRIYDALILEMNGAGREAVLAQLLADWSVVQTARSTDNPSYVSDEGVKLTLEGVATYIGREASLRIGQPFHYLTASDGTPATYEMIISAIGDGLMDASYISNSGLYNTGAVLGDALDTVFPEWQMILNGMTLENPVSVYDLIYRFVDGQQLQGQRLDDLKAIYNYDSLLSVSQK
;
A
#
# COMPACT_ATOMS: atom_id res chain seq x y z
N MET A 1 -44.46 -7.53 -37.67
CA MET A 1 -43.59 -7.13 -36.53
C MET A 1 -43.73 -5.63 -36.26
N ASN A 2 -44.14 -5.24 -35.04
CA ASN A 2 -44.31 -3.83 -34.64
C ASN A 2 -43.00 -3.03 -34.87
N LYS A 3 -43.08 -1.78 -35.34
CA LYS A 3 -41.92 -0.90 -35.57
C LYS A 3 -41.03 -0.78 -34.33
N LYS A 4 -41.62 -0.78 -33.12
CA LYS A 4 -40.87 -0.79 -31.85
C LYS A 4 -40.05 -2.08 -31.67
N LEU A 5 -40.64 -3.24 -31.99
CA LEU A 5 -39.98 -4.53 -31.89
C LEU A 5 -38.85 -4.67 -32.94
N LYS A 6 -39.05 -4.17 -34.17
CA LYS A 6 -37.99 -4.06 -35.18
C LYS A 6 -36.80 -3.22 -34.71
N ARG A 7 -37.06 -2.05 -34.10
CA ARG A 7 -35.98 -1.21 -33.53
C ARG A 7 -35.25 -1.93 -32.41
N LEU A 8 -35.97 -2.62 -31.52
CA LEU A 8 -35.37 -3.40 -30.44
C LEU A 8 -34.44 -4.50 -30.99
N PHE A 9 -34.87 -5.24 -32.01
CA PHE A 9 -34.03 -6.26 -32.66
C PHE A 9 -32.79 -5.67 -33.33
N VAL A 10 -32.92 -4.52 -34.00
CA VAL A 10 -31.77 -3.84 -34.63
C VAL A 10 -30.77 -3.38 -33.56
N VAL A 11 -31.26 -2.74 -32.49
CA VAL A 11 -30.40 -2.29 -31.38
C VAL A 11 -29.72 -3.48 -30.70
N GLY A 12 -30.47 -4.55 -30.39
CA GLY A 12 -29.90 -5.77 -29.83
C GLY A 12 -28.86 -6.41 -30.74
N GLY A 13 -29.11 -6.46 -32.05
CA GLY A 13 -28.15 -6.97 -33.04
C GLY A 13 -26.85 -6.16 -33.08
N VAL A 14 -26.94 -4.83 -33.01
CA VAL A 14 -25.75 -3.96 -32.93
C VAL A 14 -24.97 -4.20 -31.65
N ILE A 15 -25.63 -4.34 -30.50
CA ILE A 15 -24.96 -4.62 -29.21
C ILE A 15 -24.21 -5.95 -29.26
N VAL A 16 -24.86 -7.02 -29.76
CA VAL A 16 -24.23 -8.34 -29.92
C VAL A 16 -23.03 -8.25 -30.87
N LEU A 17 -23.16 -7.49 -31.96
CA LEU A 17 -22.06 -7.29 -32.91
C LEU A 17 -20.86 -6.58 -32.26
N LEU A 18 -21.10 -5.56 -31.42
CA LEU A 18 -20.04 -4.86 -30.69
C LEU A 18 -19.33 -5.78 -29.69
N ILE A 19 -20.08 -6.62 -28.96
CA ILE A 19 -19.53 -7.62 -28.03
C ILE A 19 -18.62 -8.61 -28.78
N VAL A 20 -19.14 -9.20 -29.87
CA VAL A 20 -18.38 -10.18 -30.67
C VAL A 20 -17.15 -9.52 -31.30
N MET A 21 -17.29 -8.29 -31.81
CA MET A 21 -16.17 -7.54 -32.38
C MET A 21 -15.08 -7.26 -31.33
N ASN A 22 -15.44 -6.87 -30.11
CA ASN A 22 -14.49 -6.67 -29.01
C ASN A 22 -13.72 -7.97 -28.68
N MET A 23 -14.41 -9.11 -28.62
CA MET A 23 -13.76 -10.41 -28.41
C MET A 23 -12.80 -10.80 -29.55
N ILE A 24 -13.17 -10.52 -30.82
CA ILE A 24 -12.32 -10.78 -31.99
C ILE A 24 -11.09 -9.86 -32.01
N LEU A 25 -11.28 -8.57 -31.74
CA LEU A 25 -10.19 -7.60 -31.66
C LEU A 25 -9.22 -7.97 -30.53
N ASN A 26 -9.73 -8.38 -29.37
CA ASN A 26 -8.89 -8.85 -28.27
C ASN A 26 -7.99 -10.03 -28.67
N ARG A 27 -8.46 -10.89 -29.58
CA ARG A 27 -7.72 -12.05 -30.10
C ARG A 27 -6.74 -11.78 -31.22
N THR A 28 -6.84 -10.62 -31.88
CA THR A 28 -6.08 -10.36 -33.11
C THR A 28 -5.21 -9.13 -33.04
N VAL A 29 -5.50 -8.17 -32.15
CA VAL A 29 -4.80 -6.89 -32.05
C VAL A 29 -3.96 -6.88 -30.78
N ASN A 30 -2.73 -6.37 -30.89
CA ASN A 30 -1.81 -6.18 -29.76
C ASN A 30 -1.62 -7.42 -28.87
N THR A 31 -1.21 -8.56 -29.46
CA THR A 31 -1.11 -9.87 -28.79
C THR A 31 0.30 -10.22 -28.33
N THR A 32 1.24 -9.29 -28.47
CA THR A 32 2.64 -9.38 -28.00
C THR A 32 2.87 -8.28 -26.98
N LEU A 33 3.74 -8.47 -26.00
CA LEU A 33 4.06 -7.45 -25.00
C LEU A 33 4.42 -6.10 -25.66
N GLU A 34 5.29 -6.13 -26.67
CA GLU A 34 5.81 -4.93 -27.34
C GLU A 34 4.75 -4.17 -28.15
N SER A 35 3.64 -4.83 -28.48
CA SER A 35 2.51 -4.22 -29.18
C SER A 35 1.47 -3.56 -28.25
N LEU A 36 1.60 -3.73 -26.94
CA LEU A 36 0.74 -3.07 -25.95
C LEU A 36 1.11 -1.58 -25.81
N ASN A 37 0.26 -0.78 -25.17
CA ASN A 37 0.62 0.60 -24.84
C ASN A 37 1.73 0.62 -23.75
N GLN A 38 2.49 1.70 -23.68
CA GLN A 38 3.64 1.81 -22.77
C GLN A 38 3.25 1.59 -21.30
N THR A 39 2.16 2.22 -20.84
CA THR A 39 1.64 2.06 -19.47
C THR A 39 1.42 0.59 -19.12
N THR A 40 0.78 -0.17 -20.01
CA THR A 40 0.57 -1.61 -19.80
C THR A 40 1.88 -2.38 -19.83
N GLN A 41 2.79 -2.07 -20.77
CA GLN A 41 4.10 -2.73 -20.81
C GLN A 41 4.84 -2.55 -19.48
N ASP A 42 4.88 -1.32 -18.96
CA ASP A 42 5.54 -0.97 -17.70
C ASP A 42 4.93 -1.76 -16.54
N VAL A 43 3.60 -1.76 -16.39
CA VAL A 43 2.92 -2.50 -15.31
C VAL A 43 3.16 -4.00 -15.39
N LEU A 44 3.09 -4.60 -16.60
CA LEU A 44 3.32 -6.04 -16.74
C LEU A 44 4.77 -6.41 -16.42
N LEU A 45 5.73 -5.65 -16.94
CA LEU A 45 7.16 -5.89 -16.70
C LEU A 45 7.54 -5.66 -15.24
N ASP A 46 7.00 -4.63 -14.60
CA ASP A 46 7.26 -4.33 -13.20
C ASP A 46 6.69 -5.42 -12.29
N PHE A 47 5.49 -5.93 -12.59
CA PHE A 47 4.93 -7.05 -11.84
C PHE A 47 5.73 -8.34 -12.03
N GLU A 48 6.28 -8.60 -13.22
CA GLU A 48 7.19 -9.73 -13.44
C GLU A 48 8.50 -9.57 -12.64
N ARG A 49 9.09 -8.37 -12.62
CA ARG A 49 10.27 -8.06 -11.78
C ARG A 49 9.97 -8.27 -10.30
N LEU A 50 8.84 -7.76 -9.81
CA LEU A 50 8.40 -7.93 -8.43
C LEU A 50 8.22 -9.42 -8.07
N LYS A 51 7.53 -10.19 -8.92
CA LYS A 51 7.40 -11.64 -8.71
C LYS A 51 8.75 -12.34 -8.65
N GLN A 52 9.72 -11.89 -9.45
CA GLN A 52 11.03 -12.50 -9.48
C GLN A 52 11.86 -12.13 -8.23
N SER A 53 11.74 -10.92 -7.69
CA SER A 53 12.39 -10.55 -6.43
C SER A 53 11.78 -11.31 -5.24
N GLU A 54 10.45 -11.42 -5.18
CA GLU A 54 9.72 -12.16 -4.13
C GLU A 54 10.11 -13.64 -4.03
N LYS A 55 10.51 -14.28 -5.13
CA LYS A 55 10.96 -15.68 -5.09
C LYS A 55 12.28 -15.88 -4.35
N ALA A 56 13.14 -14.86 -4.36
CA ALA A 56 14.45 -14.92 -3.72
C ALA A 56 14.37 -14.50 -2.25
N ASP A 57 13.56 -13.48 -1.98
CA ASP A 57 13.45 -12.81 -0.70
C ASP A 57 12.04 -12.23 -0.56
N PRO A 58 11.11 -12.83 0.19
CA PRO A 58 9.74 -12.30 0.32
C PRO A 58 9.71 -10.92 0.99
N ILE A 59 8.88 -9.98 0.53
CA ILE A 59 8.61 -8.70 1.21
C ILE A 59 7.95 -8.96 2.57
N TRP A 60 7.07 -9.96 2.60
CA TRP A 60 6.32 -10.32 3.79
C TRP A 60 6.41 -11.81 4.09
N ASP A 61 6.85 -12.14 5.29
CA ASP A 61 7.00 -13.50 5.76
C ASP A 61 5.66 -14.26 5.77
N GLY A 62 5.71 -15.52 5.33
CA GLY A 62 4.53 -16.38 5.25
C GLY A 62 3.60 -16.07 4.09
N TYR A 63 3.97 -15.14 3.20
CA TYR A 63 3.17 -14.72 2.07
C TYR A 63 3.81 -15.03 0.71
N ASN A 64 3.02 -15.40 -0.29
CA ASN A 64 3.53 -15.77 -1.61
C ASN A 64 2.73 -15.15 -2.76
N LEU A 65 3.27 -14.06 -3.31
CA LEU A 65 2.70 -13.36 -4.47
C LEU A 65 2.65 -14.23 -5.73
N SER A 66 3.54 -15.20 -5.89
CA SER A 66 3.60 -16.04 -7.11
C SER A 66 2.47 -17.06 -7.22
N SER A 67 1.75 -17.35 -6.14
CA SER A 67 0.58 -18.25 -6.15
C SER A 67 -0.77 -17.53 -6.24
N ALA A 68 -0.77 -16.21 -6.13
CA ALA A 68 -1.97 -15.41 -6.00
C ALA A 68 -2.65 -15.08 -7.34
N PRO A 69 -3.93 -15.43 -7.56
CA PRO A 69 -4.62 -15.05 -8.79
C PRO A 69 -4.91 -13.53 -8.80
N ILE A 70 -4.27 -12.81 -9.72
CA ILE A 70 -4.29 -11.34 -9.77
C ILE A 70 -4.71 -10.85 -11.15
N ILE A 71 -5.47 -9.75 -11.19
CA ILE A 71 -5.88 -9.07 -12.42
C ILE A 71 -5.52 -7.57 -12.37
N PHE A 72 -4.74 -7.10 -13.34
CA PHE A 72 -4.49 -5.69 -13.58
C PHE A 72 -5.40 -5.17 -14.70
N VAL A 73 -6.11 -4.08 -14.47
CA VAL A 73 -7.09 -3.52 -15.41
C VAL A 73 -6.64 -2.15 -15.91
N ASP A 74 -6.28 -2.08 -17.19
CA ASP A 74 -5.93 -0.82 -17.86
C ASP A 74 -7.20 -0.01 -18.17
N LYS A 75 -7.36 1.15 -17.52
CA LYS A 75 -8.51 2.05 -17.70
C LYS A 75 -8.39 2.98 -18.92
N ASP A 76 -7.21 3.12 -19.49
CA ASP A 76 -6.99 3.97 -20.66
C ASP A 76 -7.31 3.25 -21.97
N SER A 77 -7.28 1.92 -21.94
CA SER A 77 -7.70 1.09 -23.07
C SER A 77 -9.19 1.26 -23.39
N TRP A 78 -9.52 1.30 -24.69
CA TRP A 78 -10.91 1.36 -25.14
C TRP A 78 -11.66 0.10 -24.71
N PHE A 79 -12.59 0.27 -23.75
CA PHE A 79 -13.25 -0.79 -23.00
C PHE A 79 -12.23 -1.63 -22.20
N ASN A 80 -11.70 -1.06 -21.12
CA ASN A 80 -10.66 -1.58 -20.22
C ASN A 80 -10.16 -3.01 -20.47
N ASN A 81 -8.85 -3.16 -20.63
CA ASN A 81 -8.23 -4.47 -20.81
C ASN A 81 -7.80 -5.05 -19.47
N ALA A 82 -8.23 -6.26 -19.15
CA ALA A 82 -7.88 -6.97 -17.92
C ALA A 82 -6.81 -8.03 -18.20
N TYR A 83 -5.66 -7.91 -17.53
CA TYR A 83 -4.49 -8.77 -17.68
C TYR A 83 -4.30 -9.62 -16.44
N THR A 84 -4.15 -10.93 -16.61
CA THR A 84 -4.05 -11.87 -15.49
C THR A 84 -2.61 -12.24 -15.16
N PHE A 85 -2.38 -12.54 -13.89
CA PHE A 85 -1.19 -13.22 -13.41
C PHE A 85 -1.55 -14.40 -12.51
N ASN A 86 -0.74 -15.45 -12.58
CA ASN A 86 -0.90 -16.70 -11.82
C ASN A 86 -2.26 -17.38 -12.11
N MET A 87 -2.72 -17.26 -13.36
CA MET A 87 -3.96 -17.84 -13.86
C MET A 87 -3.71 -18.64 -15.14
N ASP A 88 -2.90 -19.70 -15.03
CA ASP A 88 -2.36 -20.46 -16.17
C ASP A 88 -3.38 -21.39 -16.85
N GLU A 89 -4.45 -21.76 -16.16
CA GLU A 89 -5.44 -22.74 -16.60
C GLU A 89 -6.81 -22.09 -16.78
N LEU A 90 -7.02 -21.44 -17.94
CA LEU A 90 -8.31 -20.87 -18.29
C LEU A 90 -9.27 -21.93 -18.84
N GLU A 91 -10.44 -22.06 -18.24
CA GLU A 91 -11.50 -22.97 -18.69
C GLU A 91 -12.86 -22.26 -18.88
N GLY A 92 -13.76 -22.90 -19.64
CA GLY A 92 -15.14 -22.45 -19.80
C GLY A 92 -15.26 -21.03 -20.34
N LEU A 93 -16.07 -20.19 -19.68
CA LEU A 93 -16.32 -18.79 -20.07
C LEU A 93 -15.05 -17.93 -20.06
N ASN A 94 -14.02 -18.30 -19.28
CA ASN A 94 -12.75 -17.57 -19.25
C ASN A 94 -11.99 -17.69 -20.58
N THR A 95 -12.19 -18.77 -21.33
CA THR A 95 -11.53 -18.91 -22.64
C THR A 95 -12.15 -18.00 -23.71
N ILE A 96 -13.41 -17.58 -23.52
CA ILE A 96 -14.16 -16.83 -24.53
C ILE A 96 -13.66 -15.40 -24.60
N GLY A 97 -13.03 -15.02 -25.72
CA GLY A 97 -12.51 -13.66 -25.86
C GLY A 97 -11.35 -13.34 -24.92
N SER A 98 -10.64 -14.34 -24.38
CA SER A 98 -9.31 -14.16 -23.80
C SER A 98 -8.22 -14.41 -24.83
N THR A 99 -7.01 -13.94 -24.55
CA THR A 99 -5.82 -14.07 -25.40
C THR A 99 -4.57 -14.10 -24.57
N LEU A 100 -3.70 -15.07 -24.84
CA LEU A 100 -2.36 -15.09 -24.27
C LEU A 100 -1.54 -13.98 -24.91
N ILE A 101 -0.99 -13.10 -24.08
CA ILE A 101 0.04 -12.14 -24.48
C ILE A 101 1.35 -12.92 -24.59
N THR A 102 2.01 -12.77 -25.73
CA THR A 102 3.28 -13.44 -26.01
C THR A 102 4.47 -12.52 -25.71
N ASN A 103 5.66 -13.11 -25.58
CA ASN A 103 6.90 -12.43 -25.17
C ASN A 103 6.89 -11.89 -23.73
N THR A 104 6.09 -12.47 -22.85
CA THR A 104 6.12 -12.27 -21.40
C THR A 104 6.88 -13.43 -20.74
N GLU A 105 7.47 -13.21 -19.56
CA GLU A 105 8.11 -14.29 -18.80
C GLU A 105 7.06 -15.22 -18.15
N SER A 106 5.95 -14.65 -17.70
CA SER A 106 4.80 -15.39 -17.16
C SER A 106 3.70 -15.57 -18.22
N SER A 107 2.82 -16.55 -18.04
CA SER A 107 1.59 -16.64 -18.84
C SER A 107 0.64 -15.51 -18.46
N VAL A 108 0.53 -14.50 -19.32
CA VAL A 108 -0.36 -13.36 -19.12
C VAL A 108 -1.53 -13.46 -20.10
N TYR A 109 -2.74 -13.67 -19.59
CA TYR A 109 -3.93 -13.61 -20.42
C TYR A 109 -4.58 -12.24 -20.34
N ARG A 110 -4.94 -11.68 -21.50
CA ARG A 110 -5.79 -10.50 -21.61
C ARG A 110 -7.23 -10.93 -21.90
N PHE A 111 -8.15 -10.55 -21.02
CA PHE A 111 -9.58 -10.67 -21.26
C PHE A 111 -10.10 -9.47 -22.04
N ALA A 112 -10.92 -9.75 -23.06
CA ALA A 112 -11.82 -8.75 -23.63
C ALA A 112 -12.70 -8.17 -22.51
N SER A 113 -12.95 -6.87 -22.50
CA SER A 113 -13.87 -6.22 -21.56
C SER A 113 -15.28 -6.79 -21.58
N THR A 114 -15.71 -7.32 -22.72
CA THR A 114 -17.02 -7.98 -22.82
C THR A 114 -16.99 -9.46 -22.46
N ASN A 115 -15.85 -9.99 -21.97
CA ASN A 115 -15.76 -11.35 -21.48
C ASN A 115 -16.75 -11.55 -20.30
N PRO A 116 -17.62 -12.57 -20.36
CA PRO A 116 -18.66 -12.76 -19.36
C PRO A 116 -18.15 -13.14 -17.97
N ALA A 117 -16.90 -13.60 -17.82
CA ALA A 117 -16.28 -13.88 -16.54
C ALA A 117 -15.67 -12.64 -15.87
N THR A 118 -15.33 -11.59 -16.63
CA THR A 118 -14.63 -10.41 -16.11
C THR A 118 -15.29 -9.07 -16.45
N TRP A 119 -16.45 -9.07 -17.12
CA TRP A 119 -17.12 -7.84 -17.56
C TRP A 119 -17.41 -6.84 -16.44
N PHE A 120 -17.63 -7.33 -15.20
CA PHE A 120 -17.90 -6.50 -14.03
C PHE A 120 -16.74 -5.56 -13.68
N LEU A 121 -15.50 -5.91 -14.07
CA LEU A 121 -14.32 -5.07 -13.89
C LEU A 121 -14.39 -3.77 -14.69
N ASN A 122 -15.25 -3.70 -15.72
CA ASN A 122 -15.47 -2.48 -16.51
C ASN A 122 -16.47 -1.51 -15.86
N LEU A 123 -17.14 -1.92 -14.79
CA LEU A 123 -18.03 -1.02 -14.09
C LEU A 123 -17.22 0.10 -13.40
N PRO A 124 -17.77 1.31 -13.31
CA PRO A 124 -17.09 2.45 -12.70
C PRO A 124 -17.00 2.37 -11.17
N PHE A 125 -17.27 1.21 -10.57
CA PHE A 125 -17.24 0.99 -9.14
C PHE A 125 -15.92 0.36 -8.72
N GLY A 126 -15.24 0.98 -7.75
CA GLY A 126 -14.01 0.49 -7.11
C GLY A 126 -12.82 0.38 -8.05
N ASN A 127 -11.61 0.67 -7.54
CA ASN A 127 -10.36 0.37 -8.25
C ASN A 127 -9.76 -0.97 -7.83
N PHE A 128 -10.23 -1.55 -6.73
CA PHE A 128 -9.75 -2.79 -6.15
C PHE A 128 -10.86 -3.40 -5.27
N PRO A 129 -10.80 -4.69 -4.90
CA PRO A 129 -11.75 -5.29 -3.97
C PRO A 129 -11.49 -4.83 -2.53
N SER A 130 -12.55 -4.60 -1.76
CA SER A 130 -12.40 -4.43 -0.30
C SER A 130 -12.07 -5.76 0.39
N MET A 131 -11.57 -5.70 1.64
CA MET A 131 -11.11 -6.88 2.40
C MET A 131 -12.14 -8.03 2.47
N ASN A 132 -13.43 -7.72 2.45
CA ASN A 132 -14.53 -8.68 2.56
C ASN A 132 -15.13 -9.12 1.19
N GLN A 133 -14.54 -8.71 0.08
CA GLN A 133 -15.03 -9.04 -1.26
C GLN A 133 -14.30 -10.24 -1.87
N HIS A 134 -15.05 -11.28 -2.21
CA HIS A 134 -14.50 -12.52 -2.77
C HIS A 134 -14.91 -12.68 -4.24
N TYR A 135 -14.00 -12.33 -5.15
CA TYR A 135 -14.24 -12.49 -6.58
C TYR A 135 -13.77 -13.85 -7.09
N HIS A 136 -14.51 -14.34 -8.07
CA HIS A 136 -14.32 -15.67 -8.65
C HIS A 136 -14.22 -15.52 -10.17
N VAL A 137 -13.18 -16.11 -10.76
CA VAL A 137 -12.98 -16.11 -12.21
C VAL A 137 -12.67 -17.55 -12.65
N GLY A 138 -13.72 -18.30 -13.00
CA GLY A 138 -13.63 -19.74 -13.29
C GLY A 138 -13.29 -20.57 -12.05
N SER A 139 -12.18 -21.31 -12.09
CA SER A 139 -11.66 -22.12 -10.96
C SER A 139 -10.85 -21.30 -9.95
N TYR A 140 -10.53 -20.04 -10.28
CA TYR A 140 -9.78 -19.16 -9.39
C TYR A 140 -10.71 -18.47 -8.39
N HIS A 141 -10.40 -18.68 -7.11
CA HIS A 141 -11.05 -18.05 -5.96
C HIS A 141 -10.18 -16.91 -5.42
N ASP A 142 -10.79 -16.00 -4.66
CA ASP A 142 -10.10 -14.85 -4.04
C ASP A 142 -9.26 -14.04 -5.04
N VAL A 143 -9.80 -13.84 -6.25
CA VAL A 143 -9.11 -13.11 -7.32
C VAL A 143 -9.03 -11.64 -6.95
N TYR A 144 -7.82 -11.16 -6.71
CA TYR A 144 -7.58 -9.75 -6.46
C TYR A 144 -7.49 -9.00 -7.80
N TYR A 145 -8.05 -7.79 -7.86
CA TYR A 145 -7.84 -6.93 -9.02
C TYR A 145 -7.43 -5.53 -8.59
N THR A 146 -6.65 -4.87 -9.44
CA THR A 146 -6.41 -3.43 -9.33
C THR A 146 -6.60 -2.77 -10.69
N LYS A 147 -7.14 -1.56 -10.71
CA LYS A 147 -7.32 -0.74 -11.92
C LYS A 147 -6.29 0.37 -11.92
N TYR A 148 -5.63 0.57 -13.07
CA TYR A 148 -4.59 1.57 -13.26
C TYR A 148 -4.81 2.38 -14.54
N SER A 149 -4.12 3.50 -14.63
CA SER A 149 -4.10 4.42 -15.75
C SER A 149 -2.73 5.09 -15.89
N ASN A 150 -2.50 5.73 -17.02
CA ASN A 150 -1.35 6.58 -17.28
C ASN A 150 -1.30 7.80 -16.35
N GLN A 151 -2.43 8.22 -15.79
CA GLN A 151 -2.43 9.28 -14.79
C GLN A 151 -1.72 8.81 -13.51
N ASP A 152 -1.93 7.56 -13.09
CA ASP A 152 -1.33 7.00 -11.87
C ASP A 152 0.20 6.93 -11.98
N ILE A 153 0.71 6.56 -13.17
CA ILE A 153 2.16 6.58 -13.48
C ILE A 153 2.71 8.01 -13.47
N LYS A 154 1.98 8.98 -14.04
CA LYS A 154 2.44 10.38 -14.08
C LYS A 154 2.46 11.02 -12.70
N GLN A 155 1.49 10.68 -11.85
CA GLN A 155 1.38 11.18 -10.49
C GLN A 155 2.47 10.62 -9.58
N ALA A 156 3.00 9.43 -9.91
CA ALA A 156 4.02 8.76 -9.10
C ALA A 156 5.32 9.56 -8.92
N PHE A 157 5.59 10.56 -9.76
CA PHE A 157 6.71 11.47 -9.53
C PHE A 157 6.56 12.28 -8.22
N ASP A 158 5.34 12.71 -7.92
CA ASP A 158 5.02 13.50 -6.71
C ASP A 158 4.41 12.63 -5.59
N GLN A 159 3.82 11.48 -5.96
CA GLN A 159 3.07 10.57 -5.10
C GLN A 159 3.48 9.11 -5.37
N PRO A 160 4.68 8.67 -4.97
CA PRO A 160 5.19 7.34 -5.31
C PRO A 160 4.24 6.19 -4.93
N GLU A 161 3.41 6.37 -3.89
CA GLU A 161 2.34 5.46 -3.49
C GLU A 161 1.25 5.25 -4.54
N SER A 162 1.06 6.19 -5.47
CA SER A 162 0.12 6.06 -6.58
C SER A 162 0.64 5.17 -7.71
N TYR A 163 1.93 4.82 -7.71
CA TYR A 163 2.49 3.98 -8.76
C TYR A 163 1.79 2.62 -8.78
N PRO A 164 1.37 2.08 -9.95
CA PRO A 164 0.48 0.92 -10.00
C PRO A 164 0.96 -0.31 -9.19
N THR A 165 2.25 -0.61 -9.19
CA THR A 165 2.83 -1.74 -8.45
C THR A 165 2.86 -1.50 -6.95
N SER A 166 3.21 -0.29 -6.51
CA SER A 166 3.21 0.09 -5.10
C SER A 166 1.80 0.10 -4.54
N PHE A 167 0.89 0.80 -5.24
CA PHE A 167 -0.53 0.86 -4.90
C PHE A 167 -1.15 -0.54 -4.84
N PHE A 168 -0.84 -1.39 -5.84
CA PHE A 168 -1.26 -2.79 -5.85
C PHE A 168 -0.83 -3.51 -4.57
N MET A 169 0.45 -3.45 -4.20
CA MET A 169 0.97 -4.18 -3.04
C MET A 169 0.44 -3.65 -1.70
N HIS A 170 0.23 -2.33 -1.58
CA HIS A 170 -0.43 -1.72 -0.42
C HIS A 170 -1.84 -2.28 -0.21
N GLU A 171 -2.69 -2.17 -1.22
CA GLU A 171 -4.07 -2.62 -1.14
C GLU A 171 -4.19 -4.15 -1.11
N TYR A 172 -3.22 -4.84 -1.69
CA TYR A 172 -3.15 -6.29 -1.62
C TYR A 172 -2.78 -6.80 -0.23
N ALA A 173 -1.93 -6.08 0.51
CA ALA A 173 -1.64 -6.37 1.91
C ALA A 173 -2.92 -6.32 2.75
N HIS A 174 -3.70 -5.26 2.60
CA HIS A 174 -5.04 -5.14 3.21
C HIS A 174 -5.92 -6.34 2.89
N TYR A 175 -5.99 -6.72 1.61
CA TYR A 175 -6.84 -7.80 1.14
C TYR A 175 -6.47 -9.20 1.67
N SER A 176 -5.17 -9.46 1.82
CA SER A 176 -4.65 -10.83 1.92
C SER A 176 -3.85 -11.14 3.19
N ILE A 177 -3.14 -10.16 3.74
CA ILE A 177 -2.36 -10.29 4.98
C ILE A 177 -3.22 -9.84 6.16
N GLN A 178 -3.88 -8.68 6.03
CA GLN A 178 -4.54 -8.00 7.14
C GLN A 178 -6.03 -8.30 7.27
N ARG A 179 -6.56 -9.25 6.50
CA ARG A 179 -8.01 -9.54 6.43
C ARG A 179 -8.66 -9.83 7.79
N ASN A 180 -7.93 -10.41 8.73
CA ASN A 180 -8.42 -10.77 10.06
C ASN A 180 -7.88 -9.86 11.17
N TRP A 181 -7.28 -8.73 10.81
CA TRP A 181 -6.80 -7.74 11.78
C TRP A 181 -7.97 -6.86 12.22
N PRO A 182 -7.90 -6.26 13.42
CA PRO A 182 -8.90 -5.31 13.89
C PRO A 182 -8.96 -4.07 13.00
N ASP A 183 -10.17 -3.61 12.69
CA ASP A 183 -10.39 -2.34 11.99
C ASP A 183 -9.91 -1.15 12.84
N ALA A 184 -9.38 -0.13 12.18
CA ALA A 184 -9.08 1.15 12.83
C ALA A 184 -10.36 1.91 13.19
N ALA A 185 -10.43 2.43 14.42
CA ALA A 185 -11.49 3.34 14.84
C ALA A 185 -11.19 4.79 14.43
N ASP A 186 -12.24 5.60 14.32
CA ASP A 186 -12.09 7.05 14.19
C ASP A 186 -11.57 7.65 15.50
N PHE A 187 -10.70 8.66 15.42
CA PHE A 187 -10.23 9.39 16.59
C PHE A 187 -11.36 10.19 17.23
N LEU A 188 -11.89 9.69 18.34
CA LEU A 188 -13.03 10.30 19.03
C LEU A 188 -12.65 11.58 19.81
N GLN A 189 -11.37 11.77 20.12
CA GLN A 189 -10.84 12.93 20.84
C GLN A 189 -9.57 13.43 20.14
N PRO A 190 -9.38 14.76 20.01
CA PRO A 190 -8.13 15.31 19.50
C PRO A 190 -6.99 15.09 20.52
N LEU A 191 -5.75 15.22 20.05
CA LEU A 191 -4.58 15.30 20.92
C LEU A 191 -4.65 16.54 21.82
N SER A 192 -4.11 16.41 23.03
CA SER A 192 -3.80 17.59 23.86
C SER A 192 -2.62 18.37 23.26
N VAL A 193 -2.37 19.59 23.72
CA VAL A 193 -1.19 20.38 23.30
C VAL A 193 0.10 19.62 23.61
N GLU A 194 0.20 19.04 24.81
CA GLU A 194 1.31 18.19 25.22
C GLU A 194 1.40 16.91 24.38
N GLY A 195 0.27 16.26 24.10
CA GLY A 195 0.19 15.06 23.26
C GLY A 195 0.65 15.32 21.83
N GLN A 196 0.28 16.46 21.26
CA GLN A 196 0.77 16.91 19.96
C GLN A 196 2.28 17.20 20.00
N ALA A 197 2.77 17.90 21.02
CA ALA A 197 4.20 18.20 21.13
C ALA A 197 5.05 16.93 21.27
N LEU A 198 4.55 15.91 21.99
CA LEU A 198 5.19 14.60 22.09
C LEU A 198 5.16 13.84 20.76
N ALA A 199 4.08 13.94 19.98
CA ALA A 199 4.01 13.36 18.63
C ALA A 199 5.05 14.02 17.69
N LEU A 200 5.18 15.35 17.74
CA LEU A 200 6.20 16.09 16.99
C LEU A 200 7.63 15.78 17.47
N LEU A 201 7.81 15.36 18.73
CA LEU A 201 9.11 14.89 19.20
C LEU A 201 9.45 13.54 18.54
N GLN A 202 8.49 12.61 18.46
CA GLN A 202 8.70 11.34 17.73
C GLN A 202 9.00 11.55 16.25
N TYR A 203 8.45 12.59 15.63
CA TYR A 203 8.80 12.99 14.26
C TYR A 203 10.30 13.21 14.06
N ARG A 204 10.97 13.84 15.04
CA ARG A 204 12.43 14.00 15.00
C ARG A 204 13.19 12.69 15.23
N ILE A 205 12.60 11.75 15.96
CA ILE A 205 13.15 10.39 16.09
C ILE A 205 12.99 9.62 14.77
N TYR A 206 11.87 9.77 14.06
CA TYR A 206 11.69 9.19 12.73
C TYR A 206 12.71 9.74 11.72
N ASP A 207 12.97 11.06 11.71
CA ASP A 207 14.04 11.62 10.88
C ASP A 207 15.42 11.02 11.21
N ALA A 208 15.71 10.78 12.50
CA ALA A 208 16.95 10.13 12.93
C ALA A 208 17.03 8.65 12.48
N LEU A 209 15.92 7.90 12.56
CA LEU A 209 15.83 6.53 12.05
C LEU A 209 16.07 6.50 10.54
N ILE A 210 15.38 7.35 9.79
CA ILE A 210 15.54 7.46 8.33
C ILE A 210 16.99 7.79 7.96
N LEU A 211 17.61 8.74 8.67
CA LEU A 211 19.01 9.11 8.43
C LEU A 211 19.97 7.94 8.67
N GLU A 212 19.76 7.16 9.73
CA GLU A 212 20.60 6.00 10.02
C GLU A 212 20.40 4.88 8.98
N MET A 213 19.15 4.57 8.62
CA MET A 213 18.80 3.55 7.62
C MET A 213 19.35 3.89 6.23
N ASN A 214 19.29 5.16 5.82
CA ASN A 214 19.88 5.62 4.55
C ASN A 214 21.41 5.74 4.59
N GLY A 215 21.99 5.72 5.79
CA GLY A 215 23.41 5.88 6.04
C GLY A 215 24.13 4.55 6.23
N ALA A 216 24.63 4.33 7.45
CA ALA A 216 25.40 3.13 7.79
C ALA A 216 24.52 1.95 8.22
N GLY A 217 23.23 2.16 8.48
CA GLY A 217 22.29 1.12 8.91
C GLY A 217 22.76 0.37 10.17
N ARG A 218 23.38 1.07 11.13
CA ARG A 218 23.97 0.41 12.30
C ARG A 218 22.87 -0.06 13.23
N GLU A 219 22.72 -1.38 13.34
CA GLU A 219 21.74 -2.03 14.23
C GLU A 219 21.72 -1.44 15.64
N ALA A 220 22.89 -1.20 16.26
CA ALA A 220 22.97 -0.65 17.61
C ALA A 220 22.41 0.78 17.72
N VAL A 221 22.53 1.60 16.67
CA VAL A 221 21.99 2.97 16.65
C VAL A 221 20.48 2.92 16.45
N LEU A 222 20.00 2.10 15.51
CA LEU A 222 18.57 1.89 15.28
C LEU A 222 17.87 1.34 16.54
N ALA A 223 18.48 0.36 17.21
CA ALA A 223 17.98 -0.20 18.44
C ALA A 223 17.86 0.85 19.56
N GLN A 224 18.86 1.73 19.70
CA GLN A 224 18.79 2.81 20.68
C GLN A 224 17.73 3.86 20.32
N LEU A 225 17.57 4.19 19.03
CA LEU A 225 16.52 5.12 18.58
C LEU A 225 15.12 4.56 18.82
N LEU A 226 14.91 3.25 18.65
CA LEU A 226 13.64 2.60 19.01
C LEU A 226 13.41 2.56 20.53
N ALA A 227 14.47 2.43 21.34
CA ALA A 227 14.37 2.54 22.80
C ALA A 227 14.03 3.98 23.24
N ASP A 228 14.60 4.99 22.59
CA ASP A 228 14.24 6.40 22.84
C ASP A 228 12.80 6.69 22.38
N TRP A 229 12.40 6.13 21.23
CA TRP A 229 11.03 6.21 20.73
C TRP A 229 10.02 5.62 21.72
N SER A 230 10.34 4.48 22.35
CA SER A 230 9.43 3.79 23.29
C SER A 230 9.21 4.59 24.59
N VAL A 231 10.23 5.33 25.05
CA VAL A 231 10.10 6.27 26.17
C VAL A 231 9.09 7.38 25.85
N VAL A 232 9.18 7.96 24.65
CA VAL A 232 8.24 9.01 24.21
C VAL A 232 6.85 8.44 23.99
N GLN A 233 6.75 7.25 23.39
CA GLN A 233 5.48 6.56 23.19
C GLN A 233 4.77 6.29 24.53
N THR A 234 5.51 5.87 25.56
CA THR A 234 4.98 5.65 26.91
C THR A 234 4.41 6.95 27.51
N ALA A 235 5.12 8.07 27.31
CA ALA A 235 4.64 9.39 27.73
C ALA A 235 3.34 9.77 26.99
N ARG A 236 3.27 9.53 25.68
CA ARG A 236 2.06 9.75 24.86
C ARG A 236 0.88 8.90 25.35
N SER A 237 1.10 7.61 25.60
CA SER A 237 0.07 6.70 26.13
C SER A 237 -0.44 7.13 27.51
N THR A 238 0.40 7.75 28.33
CA THR A 238 -0.01 8.28 29.64
C THR A 238 -0.86 9.54 29.50
N ASP A 239 -0.52 10.42 28.55
CA ASP A 239 -1.24 11.67 28.31
C ASP A 239 -2.60 11.44 27.62
N ASN A 240 -2.63 10.65 26.54
CA ASN A 240 -3.83 10.40 25.74
C ASN A 240 -4.01 8.91 25.43
N PRO A 241 -4.37 8.06 26.42
CA PRO A 241 -4.37 6.60 26.28
C PRO A 241 -5.29 6.09 25.17
N SER A 242 -6.54 6.57 25.10
CA SER A 242 -7.49 6.12 24.07
C SER A 242 -7.01 6.46 22.67
N TYR A 243 -6.58 7.71 22.46
CA TYR A 243 -6.07 8.17 21.17
C TYR A 243 -4.89 7.32 20.71
N VAL A 244 -3.93 7.08 21.61
CA VAL A 244 -2.72 6.32 21.28
C VAL A 244 -3.01 4.85 21.01
N SER A 245 -4.01 4.27 21.68
CA SER A 245 -4.49 2.92 21.36
C SER A 245 -5.05 2.85 19.94
N ASP A 246 -5.93 3.80 19.57
CA ASP A 246 -6.53 3.86 18.24
C ASP A 246 -5.47 4.15 17.15
N GLU A 247 -4.52 5.03 17.47
CA GLU A 247 -3.36 5.34 16.64
C GLU A 247 -2.51 4.11 16.37
N GLY A 248 -2.23 3.30 17.40
CA GLY A 248 -1.44 2.08 17.28
C GLY A 248 -2.08 1.07 16.31
N VAL A 249 -3.40 0.92 16.34
CA VAL A 249 -4.13 0.05 15.39
C VAL A 249 -4.03 0.62 13.97
N LYS A 250 -4.36 1.90 13.78
CA LYS A 250 -4.36 2.53 12.44
C LYS A 250 -2.98 2.57 11.81
N LEU A 251 -1.94 2.89 12.59
CA LEU A 251 -0.54 2.86 12.16
C LEU A 251 -0.11 1.44 11.81
N THR A 252 -0.56 0.44 12.56
CA THR A 252 -0.25 -0.97 12.24
C THR A 252 -0.86 -1.39 10.91
N LEU A 253 -2.14 -1.10 10.67
CA LEU A 253 -2.80 -1.43 9.40
C LEU A 253 -2.16 -0.68 8.21
N GLU A 254 -2.25 0.65 8.22
CA GLU A 254 -1.86 1.47 7.07
C GLU A 254 -0.35 1.58 6.92
N GLY A 255 0.39 1.60 8.03
CA GLY A 255 1.84 1.68 8.03
C GLY A 255 2.51 0.41 7.51
N VAL A 256 1.98 -0.77 7.88
CA VAL A 256 2.48 -2.04 7.34
C VAL A 256 2.13 -2.17 5.86
N ALA A 257 0.93 -1.77 5.45
CA ALA A 257 0.57 -1.75 4.03
C ALA A 257 1.48 -0.80 3.23
N THR A 258 1.80 0.36 3.81
CA THR A 258 2.71 1.35 3.20
C THR A 258 4.15 0.81 3.12
N TYR A 259 4.63 0.13 4.16
CA TYR A 259 5.92 -0.58 4.15
C TYR A 259 5.99 -1.59 2.99
N ILE A 260 4.97 -2.43 2.86
CA ILE A 260 4.89 -3.45 1.80
C ILE A 260 4.85 -2.80 0.40
N GLY A 261 4.06 -1.72 0.23
CA GLY A 261 4.00 -0.96 -1.02
C GLY A 261 5.35 -0.32 -1.38
N ARG A 262 6.01 0.29 -0.39
CA ARG A 262 7.35 0.88 -0.53
C ARG A 262 8.39 -0.16 -0.95
N GLU A 263 8.47 -1.28 -0.25
CA GLU A 263 9.42 -2.35 -0.59
C GLU A 263 9.19 -2.90 -2.00
N ALA A 264 7.92 -3.04 -2.41
CA ALA A 264 7.59 -3.43 -3.77
C ALA A 264 8.08 -2.42 -4.82
N SER A 265 7.93 -1.12 -4.54
CA SER A 265 8.41 -0.03 -5.40
C SER A 265 9.93 -0.08 -5.57
N LEU A 266 10.67 -0.24 -4.48
CA LEU A 266 12.13 -0.29 -4.50
C LEU A 266 12.66 -1.50 -5.27
N ARG A 267 12.00 -2.66 -5.15
CA ARG A 267 12.38 -3.90 -5.86
C ARG A 267 12.24 -3.83 -7.38
N ILE A 268 11.34 -2.98 -7.88
CA ILE A 268 11.18 -2.73 -9.32
C ILE A 268 12.01 -1.54 -9.82
N GLY A 269 12.77 -0.88 -8.93
CA GLY A 269 13.62 0.26 -9.24
C GLY A 269 12.88 1.60 -9.28
N GLN A 270 11.65 1.67 -8.74
CA GLN A 270 10.90 2.92 -8.63
C GLN A 270 11.25 3.63 -7.31
N PRO A 271 11.59 4.93 -7.33
CA PRO A 271 11.82 5.68 -6.11
C PRO A 271 10.58 5.70 -5.21
N PHE A 272 10.78 5.51 -3.91
CA PHE A 272 9.73 5.68 -2.91
C PHE A 272 10.33 6.31 -1.66
N HIS A 273 9.99 7.58 -1.42
CA HIS A 273 10.38 8.30 -0.21
C HIS A 273 9.23 8.23 0.81
N TYR A 274 9.55 8.17 2.11
CA TYR A 274 8.50 8.21 3.15
C TYR A 274 7.71 9.51 3.10
N LEU A 275 8.36 10.62 2.74
CA LEU A 275 7.73 11.92 2.55
C LEU A 275 8.28 12.53 1.27
N THR A 276 7.39 13.11 0.47
CA THR A 276 7.72 13.78 -0.79
C THR A 276 7.18 15.21 -0.76
N ALA A 277 8.02 16.18 -1.11
CA ALA A 277 7.61 17.57 -1.28
C ALA A 277 6.85 17.76 -2.61
N SER A 278 6.19 18.92 -2.78
CA SER A 278 5.39 19.20 -3.99
C SER A 278 6.18 19.26 -5.30
N ASP A 279 7.52 19.26 -5.23
CA ASP A 279 8.43 19.23 -6.38
C ASP A 279 9.04 17.83 -6.62
N GLY A 280 8.53 16.80 -5.95
CA GLY A 280 8.99 15.42 -6.07
C GLY A 280 10.24 15.10 -5.25
N THR A 281 10.79 16.05 -4.48
CA THR A 281 12.01 15.82 -3.69
C THR A 281 11.72 15.16 -2.34
N PRO A 282 12.66 14.38 -1.77
CA PRO A 282 12.50 13.81 -0.44
C PRO A 282 12.28 14.90 0.61
N ALA A 283 11.22 14.76 1.41
CA ALA A 283 10.92 15.63 2.53
C ALA A 283 11.29 14.95 3.87
N THR A 284 11.32 15.76 4.94
CA THR A 284 11.61 15.31 6.32
C THR A 284 10.44 15.63 7.23
N TYR A 285 10.35 14.96 8.38
CA TYR A 285 9.35 15.31 9.37
C TYR A 285 9.63 16.69 10.01
N GLU A 286 10.87 17.16 10.05
CA GLU A 286 11.18 18.55 10.45
C GLU A 286 10.53 19.58 9.51
N MET A 287 10.41 19.28 8.22
CA MET A 287 9.66 20.14 7.28
C MET A 287 8.16 20.15 7.61
N ILE A 288 7.59 19.03 8.05
CA ILE A 288 6.19 18.95 8.52
C ILE A 288 6.00 19.79 9.79
N ILE A 289 6.91 19.67 10.77
CA ILE A 289 6.91 20.47 12.00
C ILE A 289 6.92 21.97 11.65
N SER A 290 7.80 22.37 10.72
CA SER A 290 7.92 23.75 10.27
C SER A 290 6.65 24.23 9.58
N ALA A 291 6.08 23.44 8.67
CA ALA A 291 4.85 23.77 7.95
C ALA A 291 3.65 23.94 8.89
N ILE A 292 3.53 23.11 9.93
CA ILE A 292 2.50 23.27 10.98
C ILE A 292 2.76 24.56 11.76
N GLY A 293 4.01 24.79 12.20
CA GLY A 293 4.39 25.98 12.95
C GLY A 293 4.13 27.31 12.22
N ASP A 294 4.25 27.29 10.89
CA ASP A 294 4.00 28.43 10.01
C ASP A 294 2.53 28.55 9.55
N GLY A 295 1.65 27.62 9.96
CA GLY A 295 0.24 27.59 9.57
C GLY A 295 0.00 27.20 8.11
N LEU A 296 0.98 26.57 7.46
CA LEU A 296 0.89 26.07 6.09
C LEU A 296 0.32 24.65 6.02
N MET A 297 0.30 23.93 7.15
CA MET A 297 -0.26 22.59 7.30
C MET A 297 -1.05 22.49 8.60
N ASP A 298 -2.16 21.77 8.56
CA ASP A 298 -3.00 21.53 9.73
C ASP A 298 -2.43 20.40 10.60
N ALA A 299 -2.49 20.56 11.93
CA ALA A 299 -2.00 19.57 12.89
C ALA A 299 -2.70 18.20 12.78
N SER A 300 -3.90 18.14 12.21
CA SER A 300 -4.60 16.88 11.90
C SER A 300 -3.86 15.98 10.93
N TYR A 301 -2.80 16.46 10.25
CA TYR A 301 -1.86 15.61 9.53
C TYR A 301 -1.30 14.49 10.42
N ILE A 302 -1.00 14.81 11.70
CA ILE A 302 -0.44 13.86 12.67
C ILE A 302 -1.37 12.66 12.85
N SER A 303 -2.68 12.90 12.98
CA SER A 303 -3.70 11.88 13.20
C SER A 303 -4.14 11.16 11.92
N ASN A 304 -3.79 11.67 10.75
CA ASN A 304 -4.30 11.14 9.48
C ASN A 304 -3.16 10.63 8.61
N SER A 305 -2.70 11.46 7.68
CA SER A 305 -1.73 11.07 6.65
C SER A 305 -0.36 10.71 7.22
N GLY A 306 0.02 11.23 8.39
CA GLY A 306 1.31 10.93 9.01
C GLY A 306 1.49 9.44 9.35
N LEU A 307 0.41 8.74 9.72
CA LEU A 307 0.46 7.37 10.25
C LEU A 307 0.89 6.31 9.23
N TYR A 308 0.60 6.55 7.95
CA TYR A 308 1.03 5.69 6.84
C TYR A 308 2.55 5.64 6.79
N ASN A 309 3.18 6.82 6.81
CA ASN A 309 4.62 6.95 6.63
C ASN A 309 5.38 6.58 7.90
N THR A 310 4.89 6.97 9.08
CA THR A 310 5.57 6.66 10.34
C THR A 310 5.55 5.16 10.65
N GLY A 311 4.47 4.46 10.33
CA GLY A 311 4.43 3.00 10.46
C GLY A 311 5.38 2.30 9.50
N ALA A 312 5.54 2.80 8.26
CA ALA A 312 6.52 2.26 7.33
C ALA A 312 7.97 2.44 7.82
N VAL A 313 8.31 3.62 8.34
CA VAL A 313 9.64 3.89 8.96
C VAL A 313 9.93 2.91 10.10
N LEU A 314 8.94 2.65 10.96
CA LEU A 314 9.09 1.68 12.05
C LEU A 314 9.23 0.25 11.54
N GLY A 315 8.50 -0.13 10.49
CA GLY A 315 8.63 -1.42 9.81
C GLY A 315 10.05 -1.65 9.29
N ASP A 316 10.60 -0.69 8.54
CA ASP A 316 11.98 -0.76 8.02
C ASP A 316 13.04 -0.85 9.14
N ALA A 317 12.85 -0.11 10.23
CA ALA A 317 13.74 -0.20 11.38
C ALA A 317 13.67 -1.58 12.07
N LEU A 318 12.46 -2.12 12.25
CA LEU A 318 12.24 -3.44 12.83
C LEU A 318 12.81 -4.55 11.95
N ASP A 319 12.74 -4.41 10.62
CA ASP A 319 13.32 -5.38 9.68
C ASP A 319 14.82 -5.56 9.90
N THR A 320 15.50 -4.48 10.28
CA THR A 320 16.93 -4.49 10.58
C THR A 320 17.26 -5.08 11.95
N VAL A 321 16.50 -4.75 13.00
CA VAL A 321 16.90 -5.07 14.39
C VAL A 321 16.08 -6.17 15.07
N PHE A 322 14.91 -6.50 14.52
CA PHE A 322 13.99 -7.50 15.06
C PHE A 322 13.32 -8.34 13.96
N PRO A 323 14.09 -9.14 13.19
CA PRO A 323 13.61 -9.77 11.95
C PRO A 323 12.36 -10.65 12.09
N GLU A 324 12.07 -11.19 13.28
CA GLU A 324 10.87 -11.99 13.51
C GLU A 324 9.55 -11.19 13.64
N TRP A 325 9.61 -9.85 13.55
CA TRP A 325 8.46 -8.97 13.82
C TRP A 325 7.24 -9.26 12.94
N GLN A 326 7.46 -9.53 11.64
CA GLN A 326 6.39 -9.82 10.68
C GLN A 326 5.65 -11.11 11.06
N MET A 327 6.39 -12.17 11.41
CA MET A 327 5.83 -13.45 11.83
C MET A 327 5.04 -13.35 13.15
N ILE A 328 5.47 -12.49 14.07
CA ILE A 328 4.69 -12.21 15.28
C ILE A 328 3.38 -11.50 14.91
N LEU A 329 3.45 -10.51 14.02
CA LEU A 329 2.28 -9.73 13.60
C LEU A 329 1.27 -10.58 12.80
N ASN A 330 1.74 -11.57 12.03
CA ASN A 330 0.89 -12.56 11.36
C ASN A 330 0.02 -13.37 12.33
N GLY A 331 0.40 -13.47 13.60
CA GLY A 331 -0.40 -14.12 14.64
C GLY A 331 -1.53 -13.25 15.21
N MET A 332 -1.66 -12.00 14.76
CA MET A 332 -2.70 -11.06 15.20
C MET A 332 -4.11 -11.58 14.85
N THR A 333 -5.02 -11.50 15.81
CA THR A 333 -6.46 -11.73 15.60
C THR A 333 -7.28 -10.63 16.26
N LEU A 334 -8.59 -10.62 16.01
CA LEU A 334 -9.53 -9.71 16.67
C LEU A 334 -9.51 -9.88 18.20
N GLU A 335 -9.31 -11.09 18.70
CA GLU A 335 -9.28 -11.40 20.14
C GLU A 335 -7.91 -11.17 20.78
N ASN A 336 -6.84 -11.21 19.99
CA ASN A 336 -5.48 -10.99 20.44
C ASN A 336 -4.77 -9.99 19.51
N PRO A 337 -5.13 -8.70 19.60
CA PRO A 337 -4.52 -7.66 18.79
C PRO A 337 -3.07 -7.44 19.21
N VAL A 338 -2.19 -7.25 18.22
CA VAL A 338 -0.78 -6.89 18.40
C VAL A 338 -0.50 -5.72 17.47
N SER A 339 0.04 -4.63 18.00
CA SER A 339 0.42 -3.46 17.21
C SER A 339 1.93 -3.43 16.96
N VAL A 340 2.36 -2.61 15.99
CA VAL A 340 3.78 -2.26 15.81
C VAL A 340 4.38 -1.69 17.10
N TYR A 341 3.59 -0.96 17.90
CA TYR A 341 4.05 -0.43 19.19
C TYR A 341 4.39 -1.57 20.16
N ASP A 342 3.56 -2.60 20.24
CA ASP A 342 3.79 -3.78 21.08
C ASP A 342 5.05 -4.54 20.65
N LEU A 343 5.32 -4.61 19.34
CA LEU A 343 6.54 -5.23 18.80
C LEU A 343 7.80 -4.46 19.23
N ILE A 344 7.76 -3.13 19.18
CA ILE A 344 8.89 -2.29 19.62
C ILE A 344 9.12 -2.45 21.12
N TYR A 345 8.06 -2.41 21.94
CA TYR A 345 8.19 -2.65 23.39
C TYR A 345 8.79 -4.04 23.67
N ARG A 346 8.30 -5.08 22.98
CA ARG A 346 8.81 -6.44 23.11
C ARG A 346 10.29 -6.55 22.72
N PHE A 347 10.70 -5.88 21.65
CA PHE A 347 12.09 -5.84 21.22
C PHE A 347 12.97 -5.15 22.27
N VAL A 348 12.58 -3.95 22.72
CA VAL A 348 13.30 -3.15 23.72
C VAL A 348 13.47 -3.91 25.03
N ASP A 349 12.38 -4.51 25.53
CA ASP A 349 12.40 -5.29 26.77
C ASP A 349 13.21 -6.58 26.63
N GLY A 350 13.07 -7.28 25.50
CA GLY A 350 13.79 -8.51 25.21
C GLY A 350 15.31 -8.32 25.14
N GLN A 351 15.75 -7.17 24.62
CA GLN A 351 17.15 -6.76 24.55
C GLN A 351 17.63 -6.01 25.80
N GLN A 352 16.76 -5.77 26.78
CA GLN A 352 17.04 -4.97 27.98
C GLN A 352 17.61 -3.59 27.67
N LEU A 353 17.16 -2.98 26.57
CA LEU A 353 17.59 -1.65 26.16
C LEU A 353 16.98 -0.60 27.09
N GLN A 354 17.74 0.48 27.32
CA GLN A 354 17.27 1.61 28.09
C GLN A 354 17.28 2.85 27.20
N GLY A 355 16.09 3.37 26.90
CA GLY A 355 15.96 4.68 26.30
C GLY A 355 16.49 5.78 27.22
N GLN A 356 16.89 6.90 26.64
CA GLN A 356 17.24 8.09 27.41
C GLN A 356 16.03 8.57 28.22
N ARG A 357 16.28 9.30 29.33
CA ARG A 357 15.18 9.84 30.13
C ARG A 357 14.35 10.79 29.27
N LEU A 358 13.04 10.84 29.52
CA LEU A 358 12.15 11.75 28.80
C LEU A 358 12.61 13.21 28.86
N ASP A 359 13.11 13.67 30.01
CA ASP A 359 13.65 15.04 30.16
C ASP A 359 14.87 15.29 29.27
N ASP A 360 15.73 14.29 29.11
CA ASP A 360 16.92 14.38 28.27
C ASP A 360 16.51 14.40 26.78
N LEU A 361 15.57 13.55 26.38
CA LEU A 361 14.99 13.55 25.04
C LEU A 361 14.30 14.88 24.71
N LYS A 362 13.55 15.44 25.66
CA LYS A 362 12.94 16.77 25.52
C LYS A 362 13.98 17.87 25.32
N ALA A 363 15.12 17.79 26.00
CA ALA A 363 16.22 18.73 25.81
C ALA A 363 16.91 18.55 24.45
N ILE A 364 17.25 17.31 24.07
CA ILE A 364 17.90 16.96 22.79
C ILE A 364 17.06 17.43 21.61
N TYR A 365 15.75 17.17 21.67
CA TYR A 365 14.81 17.49 20.59
C TYR A 365 14.05 18.79 20.81
N ASN A 366 14.57 19.72 21.62
CA ASN A 366 14.04 21.08 21.82
C ASN A 366 12.49 21.10 21.95
N TYR A 367 11.99 20.40 22.96
CA TYR A 367 10.56 20.20 23.19
C TYR A 367 9.79 21.50 23.39
N ASP A 368 10.40 22.53 24.00
CA ASP A 368 9.74 23.83 24.21
C ASP A 368 9.35 24.50 22.88
N SER A 369 10.16 24.30 21.84
CA SER A 369 9.81 24.74 20.49
C SER A 369 8.62 23.96 19.92
N LEU A 370 8.57 22.65 20.16
CA LEU A 370 7.47 21.80 19.69
C LEU A 370 6.16 22.14 20.41
N LEU A 371 6.23 22.42 21.72
CA LEU A 371 5.10 22.88 22.51
C LEU A 371 4.56 24.22 21.98
N SER A 372 5.45 25.13 21.59
CA SER A 372 5.06 26.40 20.97
C SER A 372 4.38 26.21 19.61
N VAL A 373 4.75 25.18 18.85
CA VAL A 373 4.07 24.80 17.60
C VAL A 373 2.68 24.24 17.90
N SER A 374 2.54 23.40 18.93
CA SER A 374 1.26 22.77 19.31
C SER A 374 0.24 23.70 19.98
N GLN A 375 0.65 24.91 20.37
CA GLN A 375 -0.24 25.93 20.94
C GLN A 375 -0.92 26.82 19.90
N LYS A 376 -0.45 26.78 18.66
CA LYS A 376 -1.02 27.52 17.52
C LYS A 376 -2.16 26.72 16.91
#